data_AF-A0ABD5DGU0-F1
#
_entry.id   AF-A0ABD5DGU0-F1
#
_cell.length_a   1.000
_cell.length_b   1.000
_cell.length_c   1.000
_cell.angle_alpha   90.00
_cell.angle_beta   90.00
_cell.angle_gamma   90.00
#
_symmetry.space_group_name_H-M   'P 1'
#
loop_
_entity.id
_entity.type
_entity.pdbx_description
1 polymer ?
#
loop_
_entity_poly.entity_id
_entity_poly.type
_entity_poly.pdbx_seq_one_letter_code
_entity_poly.pdbx_strand_id
1 'polypeptide(L)' 'LYLRTAAEVQQAADAMIDRVKLAWPQARIHGLLVQSMANRAGAQELRVVVEHDPVFGPLIMLGEGGVEWRAEDQAAVA' A
#
# COMPACT_ATOMS: atom_id res chain seq x y z
N LEU A 1 12.47 -7.37 2.17
CA LEU A 1 13.06 -8.13 1.03
C LEU A 1 13.87 -7.14 0.20
N TYR A 2 15.17 -7.36 0.04
CA TYR A 2 15.98 -6.55 -0.89
C TYR A 2 15.93 -7.22 -2.26
N LEU A 3 15.03 -6.76 -3.14
CA LEU A 3 14.86 -7.30 -4.50
C LEU A 3 15.63 -6.42 -5.48
N ARG A 4 16.82 -6.84 -5.89
CA ARG A 4 17.76 -6.04 -6.70
C ARG A 4 17.80 -6.51 -8.16
N THR A 5 17.36 -7.74 -8.43
CA THR A 5 17.41 -8.38 -9.74
C THR A 5 16.06 -8.95 -10.14
N ALA A 6 15.86 -9.15 -11.44
CA ALA A 6 14.64 -9.79 -11.97
C ALA A 6 14.43 -11.20 -11.40
N ALA A 7 15.52 -11.97 -11.21
CA ALA A 7 15.46 -13.30 -10.63
C ALA A 7 14.97 -13.29 -9.17
N GLU A 8 15.45 -12.34 -8.37
CA GLU A 8 14.98 -12.18 -6.98
C GLU A 8 13.50 -11.77 -6.92
N VAL A 9 13.05 -10.90 -7.82
CA VAL A 9 11.63 -10.52 -7.93
C VAL A 9 10.77 -11.73 -8.28
N GLN A 10 11.20 -12.54 -9.26
CA GLN A 10 10.50 -13.77 -9.66
C GLN A 10 10.40 -14.75 -8.49
N GLN A 11 11.50 -14.99 -7.77
CA GLN A 11 11.50 -15.90 -6.63
C GLN A 11 10.57 -15.42 -5.50
N ALA A 12 10.55 -14.11 -5.22
CA ALA A 12 9.66 -13.54 -4.22
C ALA A 12 8.18 -13.67 -4.64
N ALA A 13 7.89 -13.43 -5.93
CA ALA A 13 6.57 -13.60 -6.52
C ALA A 13 6.06 -15.05 -6.40
N ASP A 14 6.88 -16.03 -6.77
CA ASP A 14 6.52 -17.45 -6.67
C ASP A 14 6.24 -17.85 -5.21
N ALA A 15 7.11 -17.43 -4.29
CA ALA A 15 6.93 -17.69 -2.86
C ALA A 15 5.66 -17.02 -2.27
N MET A 16 5.22 -15.87 -2.81
CA MET A 16 3.94 -15.26 -2.44
C MET A 16 2.76 -16.09 -2.95
N ILE A 17 2.79 -16.49 -4.22
CA ILE A 17 1.74 -17.29 -4.85
C ILE A 17 1.57 -18.64 -4.15
N ASP A 18 2.67 -19.32 -3.84
CA ASP A 18 2.64 -20.61 -3.15
C ASP A 18 2.00 -20.49 -1.77
N ARG A 19 2.33 -19.43 -1.03
CA ARG A 19 1.75 -19.17 0.30
C ARG A 19 0.25 -18.86 0.22
N VAL A 20 -0.17 -18.09 -0.79
CA VAL A 20 -1.61 -17.82 -1.02
C VAL A 20 -2.35 -19.11 -1.34
N LYS A 21 -1.82 -19.95 -2.24
CA LYS A 21 -2.44 -21.25 -2.58
C LYS A 21 -2.50 -22.21 -1.40
N LEU A 22 -1.51 -22.18 -0.51
CA LEU A 22 -1.52 -22.98 0.71
C LEU A 22 -2.60 -22.50 1.70
N ALA A 23 -2.70 -21.19 1.90
CA ALA A 23 -3.65 -20.60 2.84
C ALA A 23 -5.10 -20.62 2.30
N TRP A 24 -5.28 -20.45 1.00
CA TRP A 24 -6.57 -20.43 0.32
C TRP A 24 -6.44 -21.09 -1.07
N PRO A 25 -6.65 -22.42 -1.18
CA PRO A 25 -6.46 -23.17 -2.42
C PRO A 25 -7.32 -22.71 -3.60
N GLN A 26 -8.51 -22.18 -3.32
CA GLN A 26 -9.44 -21.64 -4.32
C GLN A 26 -9.16 -20.18 -4.73
N ALA A 27 -8.08 -19.57 -4.24
CA ALA A 27 -7.75 -18.19 -4.57
C ALA A 27 -7.46 -18.03 -6.07
N ARG A 28 -8.13 -17.06 -6.70
CA ARG A 28 -7.89 -16.70 -8.11
C ARG A 28 -6.92 -15.51 -8.15
N ILE A 29 -5.69 -15.76 -8.57
CA ILE A 29 -4.65 -14.73 -8.69
C ILE A 29 -4.59 -14.28 -10.15
N HIS A 30 -4.94 -13.02 -10.42
CA HIS A 30 -4.96 -12.46 -11.78
C HIS A 30 -3.57 -12.07 -12.29
N GLY A 31 -2.64 -11.79 -11.38
CA GLY A 31 -1.29 -11.34 -11.69
C GLY A 31 -0.65 -10.62 -10.51
N LEU A 32 0.49 -10.00 -10.75
CA LEU A 32 1.24 -9.22 -9.77
C LEU A 32 1.55 -7.83 -10.34
N LEU A 33 1.42 -6.80 -9.50
CA LEU A 33 1.89 -5.45 -9.81
C LEU A 33 3.33 -5.33 -9.30
N VAL A 34 4.27 -5.07 -10.21
CA VAL A 34 5.69 -4.87 -9.87
C VAL A 34 6.02 -3.39 -9.99
N GLN A 35 6.60 -2.83 -8.94
CA GLN A 35 7.07 -1.44 -8.91
C GLN A 35 8.53 -1.42 -8.47
N SER A 36 9.28 -0.43 -8.96
CA SER A 36 10.63 -0.19 -8.49
C SER A 36 10.60 0.29 -7.03
N MET A 37 11.59 -0.13 -6.24
CA MET A 37 11.76 0.34 -4.87
C MET A 37 12.04 1.84 -4.87
N ALA A 38 11.20 2.62 -4.18
CA ALA A 38 11.45 4.04 -3.95
C ALA A 38 12.50 4.21 -2.83
N ASN A 39 13.78 4.07 -3.18
CA ASN A 39 14.87 4.20 -2.21
C ASN A 39 15.14 5.67 -1.89
N ARG A 40 14.43 6.22 -0.90
CA ARG A 40 14.64 7.58 -0.40
C ARG A 40 14.99 7.51 1.08
N ALA A 41 16.29 7.44 1.38
CA ALA A 41 16.76 7.56 2.75
C ALA A 41 16.23 8.87 3.37
N GLY A 42 15.60 8.77 4.53
CA GLY A 42 14.98 9.92 5.20
C GLY A 42 13.66 10.41 4.59
N ALA A 43 13.05 9.67 3.64
CA ALA A 43 11.70 10.01 3.21
C ALA A 43 10.68 9.71 4.31
N GLN A 44 9.68 10.59 4.39
CA GLN A 44 8.49 10.40 5.21
C GLN A 44 7.40 9.76 4.34
N GLU A 45 6.72 8.77 4.89
CA GLU A 45 5.51 8.23 4.28
C GLU A 45 4.33 9.12 4.71
N LEU A 46 3.53 9.57 3.74
CA LEU A 46 2.32 10.36 3.98
C LEU A 46 1.12 9.61 3.40
N ARG A 47 0.04 9.59 4.18
CA ARG A 47 -1.27 9.17 3.69
C ARG A 47 -2.05 10.42 3.28
N VAL A 48 -2.63 10.38 2.08
CA VAL A 48 -3.58 11.38 1.58
C VAL A 48 -4.89 10.67 1.33
N VAL A 49 -5.96 11.17 1.95
CA VAL A 49 -7.32 10.68 1.72
C VAL A 49 -8.15 11.82 1.15
N VAL A 50 -8.94 11.52 0.13
CA VAL A 50 -9.90 12.46 -0.45
C VAL A 50 -11.28 11.84 -0.34
N GLU A 51 -12.15 12.50 0.40
CA GLU A 51 -13.53 12.07 0.64
C GLU A 51 -14.50 13.20 0.30
N HIS A 52 -15.75 12.85 0.03
CA HIS A 52 -16.81 13.82 -0.21
C HIS A 52 -17.70 13.91 1.02
N ASP A 53 -17.63 15.04 1.72
CA ASP A 53 -18.51 15.36 2.84
C ASP A 53 -19.82 16.01 2.33
N PRO A 54 -21.00 15.60 2.84
CA PRO A 54 -22.29 16.14 2.41
C PRO A 54 -22.49 17.64 2.64
N VAL A 55 -21.75 18.25 3.58
CA VAL A 55 -21.87 19.67 3.95
C VAL A 55 -20.75 20.49 3.33
N PHE A 56 -19.51 20.01 3.43
CA PHE A 56 -18.32 20.76 3.03
C PHE A 56 -17.84 20.44 1.61
N GLY A 57 -18.34 19.38 0.99
CA GLY A 57 -17.86 18.91 -0.31
C GLY A 57 -16.54 18.14 -0.20
N PRO A 58 -15.58 18.29 -1.13
CA PRO A 58 -14.36 17.49 -1.11
C PRO A 58 -13.45 17.84 0.07
N LEU A 59 -13.22 16.88 0.96
CA LEU A 59 -12.30 16.96 2.08
C LEU A 59 -10.99 16.24 1.74
N ILE A 60 -9.85 16.90 1.98
CA ILE A 60 -8.52 16.30 1.87
C ILE A 60 -7.96 16.12 3.28
N MET A 61 -7.61 14.90 3.65
CA MET A 61 -7.00 14.59 4.94
C MET A 61 -5.55 14.11 4.73
N LEU A 62 -4.67 14.56 5.62
CA LEU A 62 -3.24 14.26 5.62
C LEU A 62 -2.86 13.59 6.92
N GLY A 63 -2.21 12.42 6.82
CA GLY A 63 -1.76 11.65 7.99
C GLY A 63 -0.42 10.99 7.76
N GLU A 64 0.13 10.41 8.83
CA GLU A 64 1.35 9.61 8.73
C GLU A 64 1.07 8.30 7.98
N GLY A 65 1.99 7.92 7.10
CA GLY A 65 1.99 6.60 6.50
C GLY A 65 2.41 5.51 7.49
N GLY A 66 2.02 4.26 7.23
CA GLY A 66 2.39 3.12 8.08
C GLY A 66 1.63 2.96 9.41
N VAL A 67 0.83 3.95 9.86
CA VAL A 67 -0.03 3.83 11.05
C VAL A 67 -1.48 3.46 10.69
N GLU A 68 -2.20 2.91 11.68
CA GLU A 68 -3.64 2.65 11.55
C GLU A 68 -4.39 3.95 11.24
N TRP A 69 -5.31 3.90 10.28
CA TRP A 69 -6.09 5.06 9.88
C TRP A 69 -7.18 5.36 10.91
N ARG A 70 -7.18 6.58 11.45
CA ARG A 70 -8.24 7.09 12.34
C ARG A 70 -8.64 8.48 11.88
N ALA A 71 -9.77 8.56 11.19
CA ALA A 71 -10.23 9.81 10.56
C ALA A 71 -10.49 10.91 11.60
N GLU A 72 -10.98 10.57 12.80
CA GLU A 72 -11.21 11.53 13.88
C GLU A 72 -9.95 12.25 14.38
N ASP A 73 -8.77 11.66 14.19
CA ASP A 73 -7.50 12.17 14.71
C ASP A 73 -6.64 12.84 13.64
N GLN A 74 -6.95 12.64 12.35
CA GLN A 74 -6.07 12.99 11.22
C GLN A 74 -6.74 13.86 10.14
N ALA A 75 -7.87 14.50 10.47
CA ALA A 75 -8.50 15.46 9.60
C ALA A 75 -7.90 16.87 9.79
N ALA A 76 -7.30 17.42 8.74
CA ALA A 76 -6.93 18.84 8.68
C ALA A 76 -7.87 19.54 7.69
N VAL A 77 -8.61 20.54 8.16
CA VAL A 77 -9.40 21.44 7.30
C VAL A 77 -8.59 22.73 7.15
N ALA A 78 -8.35 23.15 5.90
CA ALA A 78 -7.75 24.44 5.59
C ALA A 78 -8.83 25.51 5.39
#